data_AF-A0A7C5TGT6-F1
#
_entry.id   AF-A0A7C5TGT6-F1
#
_cell.length_a   1.000
_cell.length_b   1.000
_cell.length_c   1.000
_cell.angle_alpha   90.00
_cell.angle_beta   90.00
_cell.angle_gamma   90.00
#
_symmetry.space_group_name_H-M   'P 1'
#
loop_
_entity.id
_entity.type
_entity.pdbx_description
1 polymer ?
#
loop_
_entity_poly.entity_id
_entity_poly.type
_entity_poly.pdbx_seq_one_letter_code
_entity_poly.pdbx_strand_id
1 'polypeptide(L)'
;MNFEHPPTAKYLIALTMLFEDRPFFWRVPSIIMGVIVTLMTYFITYTISKSREISLIATAFVAVDPMTRFLSSIAILDIYIAAFTLIAIYLALKDRLKEATLVLGIASTFKFTALIAFVPLLFLYIKYVMRQTTRFLDVLSASIEYLFLVILSFTFFQILFSLPIIIKIGLSNWFTESILKALSWHLTIKCVGTDCPVASTPWDWFFGLNSFPLYVDSHGKVMYAAGFIPAYTISFILMFLTLPYRKYNTISRDAWYIPFGLFLGYCILWLAGSRTQYSFYAIQLTAPIYIFLVIQLYEYLSRDKITLTLNAWKAILTYLWNALTAIFR
;
A
#
# COMPACT_ATOMS: atom_id res chain seq x y z
N MET A 1 6.47 -17.83 -20.32
CA MET A 1 6.70 -16.54 -19.63
C MET A 1 5.44 -16.27 -18.82
N ASN A 2 5.58 -15.91 -17.55
CA ASN A 2 4.45 -15.49 -16.71
C ASN A 2 4.04 -14.07 -17.17
N PHE A 3 3.02 -13.97 -18.01
CA PHE A 3 2.49 -12.71 -18.57
C PHE A 3 1.52 -11.99 -17.62
N GLU A 4 1.05 -12.67 -16.58
CA GLU A 4 0.21 -12.09 -15.53
C GLU A 4 0.95 -11.04 -14.69
N HIS A 5 2.27 -10.99 -14.76
CA HIS A 5 3.07 -9.93 -14.14
C HIS A 5 3.93 -9.19 -15.16
N PRO A 6 3.87 -7.84 -15.17
CA PRO A 6 4.69 -7.04 -16.05
C PRO A 6 6.20 -7.23 -15.76
N PRO A 7 7.07 -6.92 -16.73
CA PRO A 7 8.39 -7.55 -16.80
C PRO A 7 9.49 -6.84 -16.02
N THR A 8 9.25 -5.64 -15.48
CA THR A 8 10.32 -4.74 -15.02
C THR A 8 11.20 -5.34 -13.94
N ALA A 9 10.62 -6.02 -12.94
CA ALA A 9 11.42 -6.70 -11.92
C ALA A 9 12.32 -7.80 -12.51
N LYS A 10 11.82 -8.53 -13.50
CA LYS A 10 12.56 -9.60 -14.19
C LYS A 10 13.77 -9.00 -14.92
N TYR A 11 13.62 -7.83 -15.52
CA TYR A 11 14.74 -7.12 -16.14
C TYR A 11 15.79 -6.65 -15.13
N LEU A 12 15.37 -6.12 -13.97
CA LEU A 12 16.33 -5.71 -12.93
C LEU A 12 17.11 -6.90 -12.36
N ILE A 13 16.42 -8.02 -12.12
CA ILE A 13 17.07 -9.27 -11.68
C ILE A 13 18.06 -9.76 -12.75
N ALA A 14 17.62 -9.82 -14.01
CA ALA A 14 18.48 -10.23 -15.13
C ALA A 14 19.72 -9.33 -15.27
N LEU A 15 19.57 -8.00 -15.09
CA LEU A 15 20.68 -7.06 -15.10
C LEU A 15 21.71 -7.38 -14.00
N THR A 16 21.25 -7.69 -12.79
CA THR A 16 22.15 -8.06 -11.69
C THR A 16 22.79 -9.44 -11.87
N MET A 17 22.13 -10.37 -12.58
CA MET A 17 22.69 -11.68 -12.92
C MET A 17 23.85 -11.59 -13.92
N LEU A 18 24.00 -10.48 -14.66
CA LEU A 18 25.14 -10.27 -15.55
C LEU A 18 26.48 -10.21 -14.80
N PHE A 19 26.46 -9.90 -13.50
CA PHE A 19 27.66 -9.96 -12.66
C PHE A 19 28.01 -11.41 -12.28
N GLU A 20 27.06 -12.16 -11.75
CA GLU A 20 27.17 -13.60 -11.49
C GLU A 20 25.77 -14.20 -11.27
N ASP A 21 25.55 -15.40 -11.79
CA ASP A 21 24.29 -16.12 -11.62
C ASP A 21 24.26 -16.88 -10.27
N ARG A 22 24.12 -16.14 -9.17
CA ARG A 22 24.00 -16.70 -7.82
C ARG A 22 22.89 -16.04 -7.00
N PRO A 23 22.32 -16.73 -5.99
CA PRO A 23 21.20 -16.24 -5.20
C PRO A 23 21.38 -14.86 -4.56
N PHE A 24 22.61 -14.44 -4.29
CA PHE A 24 22.89 -13.08 -3.82
C PHE A 24 22.51 -12.01 -4.86
N PHE A 25 22.98 -12.14 -6.10
CA PHE A 25 22.72 -11.15 -7.15
C PHE A 25 21.24 -11.09 -7.53
N TRP A 26 20.53 -12.22 -7.49
CA TRP A 26 19.08 -12.24 -7.72
C TRP A 26 18.29 -11.36 -6.72
N ARG A 27 18.85 -11.15 -5.52
CA ARG A 27 18.22 -10.39 -4.43
C ARG A 27 18.69 -8.94 -4.35
N VAL A 28 19.79 -8.58 -5.00
CA VAL A 28 20.36 -7.21 -4.96
C VAL A 28 19.30 -6.14 -5.24
N PRO A 29 18.44 -6.24 -6.27
CA PRO A 29 17.46 -5.19 -6.50
C PRO A 29 16.36 -5.16 -5.41
N SER A 30 15.96 -6.31 -4.83
CA SER A 30 15.06 -6.34 -3.66
C SER A 30 15.67 -5.71 -2.41
N ILE A 31 16.97 -5.92 -2.17
CA ILE A 31 17.72 -5.33 -1.05
C ILE A 31 17.73 -3.81 -1.18
N ILE A 32 18.01 -3.29 -2.39
CA ILE A 32 17.97 -1.86 -2.69
C ILE A 32 16.56 -1.29 -2.42
N MET A 33 15.50 -2.00 -2.84
CA MET A 33 14.12 -1.57 -2.55
C MET A 33 13.83 -1.54 -1.04
N GLY A 34 14.35 -2.49 -0.26
CA GLY A 34 14.24 -2.47 1.21
C GLY A 34 14.92 -1.25 1.85
N VAL A 35 16.08 -0.85 1.33
CA VAL A 35 16.77 0.39 1.75
C VAL A 35 15.91 1.61 1.40
N ILE A 36 15.35 1.67 0.20
CA ILE A 36 14.47 2.76 -0.24
C ILE A 36 13.22 2.84 0.66
N VAL A 37 12.59 1.71 0.99
CA VAL A 37 11.44 1.66 1.92
C VAL A 37 11.82 2.29 3.27
N THR A 38 12.98 1.93 3.80
CA THR A 38 13.49 2.45 5.08
C THR A 38 13.74 3.96 5.01
N LEU A 39 14.44 4.44 3.96
CA LEU A 39 14.72 5.87 3.77
C LEU A 39 13.43 6.69 3.57
N MET A 40 12.50 6.21 2.74
CA MET A 40 11.25 6.93 2.49
C MET A 40 10.36 6.98 3.72
N THR A 41 10.42 5.97 4.59
CA THR A 41 9.75 6.02 5.90
C THR A 41 10.21 7.24 6.70
N TYR A 42 11.52 7.46 6.79
CA TYR A 42 12.07 8.63 7.48
C TYR A 42 11.55 9.94 6.87
N PHE A 43 11.68 10.09 5.54
CA PHE A 43 11.32 11.34 4.87
C PHE A 43 9.82 11.65 4.91
N ILE A 44 8.96 10.64 4.84
CA ILE A 44 7.51 10.81 4.96
C ILE A 44 7.16 11.20 6.40
N THR A 45 7.64 10.46 7.40
CA THR A 45 7.39 10.79 8.80
C THR A 45 7.86 12.19 9.14
N TYR A 46 9.04 12.60 8.65
CA TYR A 46 9.56 13.94 8.87
C TYR A 46 8.73 15.00 8.16
N THR A 47 8.26 14.71 6.94
CA THR A 47 7.43 15.64 6.18
C THR A 47 6.12 15.95 6.89
N ILE A 48 5.51 14.93 7.52
CA ILE A 48 4.25 15.08 8.26
C ILE A 48 4.49 15.66 9.65
N SER A 49 5.39 15.06 10.44
CA SER A 49 5.56 15.38 11.87
C SER A 49 6.49 16.56 12.16
N LYS A 50 7.39 16.89 11.23
CA LYS A 50 8.51 17.84 11.41
C LYS A 50 9.45 17.50 12.58
N SER A 51 9.43 16.28 13.10
CA SER A 51 10.33 15.81 14.16
C SER A 51 11.28 14.73 13.65
N ARG A 52 12.56 14.91 13.93
CA ARG A 52 13.60 13.94 13.59
C ARG A 52 13.48 12.67 14.44
N GLU A 53 13.14 12.84 15.71
CA GLU A 53 13.00 11.76 16.70
C GLU A 53 11.88 10.81 16.30
N ILE A 54 10.68 11.34 16.00
CA ILE A 54 9.53 10.57 15.52
C ILE A 54 9.90 9.83 14.22
N SER A 55 10.64 10.49 13.34
CA SER A 55 11.06 9.92 12.05
C SER A 55 12.05 8.77 12.23
N LEU A 56 13.02 8.90 13.14
CA LEU A 56 13.97 7.84 13.47
C LEU A 56 13.27 6.64 14.11
N ILE A 57 12.32 6.88 15.02
CA ILE A 57 11.53 5.81 15.67
C ILE A 57 10.74 5.01 14.63
N ALA A 58 9.97 5.69 13.76
CA ALA A 58 9.20 5.01 12.71
C ALA A 58 10.10 4.22 11.76
N THR A 59 11.26 4.79 11.40
CA THR A 59 12.24 4.14 10.52
C THR A 59 12.88 2.93 11.18
N ALA A 60 13.22 3.01 12.47
CA ALA A 60 13.78 1.90 13.23
C ALA A 60 12.78 0.73 13.29
N PHE A 61 11.50 1.00 13.53
CA PHE A 61 10.45 -0.03 13.49
C PHE A 61 10.37 -0.72 12.12
N VAL A 62 10.36 0.03 11.02
CA VAL A 62 10.36 -0.54 9.65
C VAL A 62 11.62 -1.36 9.39
N ALA A 63 12.79 -0.90 9.81
CA ALA A 63 14.06 -1.57 9.55
C ALA A 63 14.17 -2.93 10.27
N VAL A 64 13.61 -3.06 11.48
CA VAL A 64 13.64 -4.31 12.25
C VAL A 64 12.44 -5.21 12.00
N ASP A 65 11.39 -4.71 11.34
CA ASP A 65 10.16 -5.45 11.07
C ASP A 65 10.44 -6.73 10.24
N PRO A 66 9.95 -7.91 10.69
CA PRO A 66 10.20 -9.17 9.99
C PRO A 66 9.72 -9.18 8.53
N MET A 67 8.56 -8.60 8.23
CA MET A 67 8.01 -8.53 6.88
C MET A 67 8.96 -7.76 5.95
N THR A 68 9.42 -6.59 6.40
CA THR A 68 10.38 -5.77 5.64
C THR A 68 11.70 -6.51 5.41
N ARG A 69 12.24 -7.13 6.45
CA ARG A 69 13.51 -7.88 6.36
C ARG A 69 13.41 -9.09 5.44
N PHE A 70 12.35 -9.88 5.54
CA PHE A 70 12.19 -11.08 4.71
C PHE A 70 11.96 -10.72 3.25
N LEU A 71 11.05 -9.78 2.96
CA LEU A 71 10.70 -9.44 1.57
C LEU A 71 11.77 -8.61 0.86
N SER A 72 12.62 -7.89 1.58
CA SER A 72 13.83 -7.29 0.99
C SER A 72 14.94 -8.31 0.72
N SER A 73 14.90 -9.48 1.37
CA SER A 73 15.94 -10.53 1.25
C SER A 73 15.56 -11.67 0.32
N ILE A 74 14.41 -11.60 -0.36
CA ILE A 74 13.99 -12.59 -1.37
C ILE A 74 13.66 -11.88 -2.69
N ALA A 75 13.81 -12.60 -3.81
CA ALA A 75 13.54 -12.08 -5.15
C ALA A 75 12.01 -12.06 -5.44
N ILE A 76 11.26 -11.26 -4.70
CA ILE A 76 9.80 -11.10 -4.82
C ILE A 76 9.42 -9.68 -5.25
N LEU A 77 8.31 -9.55 -5.98
CA LEU A 77 7.86 -8.30 -6.61
C LEU A 77 7.32 -7.27 -5.60
N ASP A 78 6.83 -7.71 -4.45
CA ASP A 78 6.04 -6.89 -3.54
C ASP A 78 6.85 -5.77 -2.84
N ILE A 79 8.16 -5.97 -2.62
CA ILE A 79 9.02 -4.93 -2.02
C ILE A 79 9.21 -3.73 -2.96
N TYR A 80 9.20 -3.94 -4.29
CA TYR A 80 9.22 -2.85 -5.28
C TYR A 80 7.95 -2.02 -5.16
N ILE A 81 6.81 -2.68 -4.97
CA ILE A 81 5.52 -2.02 -4.80
C ILE A 81 5.52 -1.15 -3.55
N ALA A 82 6.03 -1.66 -2.43
CA ALA A 82 6.19 -0.88 -1.20
C ALA A 82 7.09 0.35 -1.40
N ALA A 83 8.27 0.18 -2.02
CA ALA A 83 9.22 1.26 -2.26
C ALA A 83 8.61 2.38 -3.11
N PHE A 84 8.06 2.04 -4.28
CA PHE A 84 7.49 3.03 -5.19
C PHE A 84 6.19 3.66 -4.66
N THR A 85 5.40 2.92 -3.88
CA THR A 85 4.23 3.47 -3.17
C THR A 85 4.67 4.60 -2.22
N LEU A 86 5.73 4.38 -1.44
CA LEU A 86 6.25 5.40 -0.54
C LEU A 86 6.84 6.60 -1.29
N ILE A 87 7.56 6.39 -2.40
CA ILE A 87 8.04 7.51 -3.24
C ILE A 87 6.87 8.35 -3.74
N ALA A 88 5.80 7.72 -4.25
CA ALA A 88 4.62 8.43 -4.73
C ALA A 88 3.92 9.21 -3.60
N ILE A 89 3.75 8.60 -2.42
CA ILE A 89 3.19 9.27 -1.23
C ILE A 89 4.05 10.46 -0.82
N TYR A 90 5.37 10.29 -0.78
CA TYR A 90 6.30 11.37 -0.42
C TYR A 90 6.17 12.56 -1.37
N LEU A 91 6.11 12.30 -2.68
CA LEU A 91 5.91 13.36 -3.69
C LEU A 91 4.55 14.04 -3.52
N ALA A 92 3.47 13.28 -3.30
CA ALA A 92 2.14 13.84 -3.07
C ALA A 92 2.08 14.73 -1.81
N LEU A 93 2.77 14.35 -0.72
CA LEU A 93 2.89 15.17 0.48
C LEU A 93 3.71 16.45 0.27
N LYS A 94 4.48 16.54 -0.82
CA LYS A 94 5.20 17.73 -1.27
C LYS A 94 4.44 18.51 -2.34
N ASP A 95 3.13 18.23 -2.51
CA ASP A 95 2.26 18.80 -3.53
C ASP A 95 2.72 18.52 -4.98
N ARG A 96 3.60 17.51 -5.18
CA ARG A 96 4.11 17.04 -6.49
C ARG A 96 3.27 15.88 -7.03
N LEU A 97 1.97 16.14 -7.19
CA LEU A 97 0.96 15.12 -7.49
C LEU A 97 1.13 14.52 -8.89
N LYS A 98 1.57 15.30 -9.88
CA LYS A 98 1.82 14.79 -11.24
C LYS A 98 2.97 13.78 -11.23
N GLU A 99 4.04 14.09 -10.52
CA GLU A 99 5.20 13.20 -10.37
C GLU A 99 4.85 11.96 -9.55
N ALA A 100 4.01 12.09 -8.52
CA ALA A 100 3.47 10.94 -7.80
C ALA A 100 2.71 9.99 -8.75
N THR A 101 1.91 10.53 -9.67
CA THR A 101 1.20 9.74 -10.69
C THR A 101 2.16 9.04 -11.65
N LEU A 102 3.21 9.72 -12.10
CA LEU A 102 4.22 9.10 -12.97
C LEU A 102 4.95 7.95 -12.26
N VAL A 103 5.32 8.14 -11.00
CA VAL A 103 5.91 7.09 -10.16
C VAL A 103 4.97 5.91 -10.00
N LEU A 104 3.66 6.16 -9.80
CA LEU A 104 2.65 5.11 -9.73
C LEU A 104 2.53 4.32 -11.05
N GLY A 105 2.57 5.01 -12.20
CA GLY A 105 2.60 4.37 -13.51
C GLY A 105 3.83 3.47 -13.68
N ILE A 106 5.02 3.93 -13.28
CA ILE A 106 6.24 3.10 -13.28
C ILE A 106 6.09 1.90 -12.34
N ALA A 107 5.58 2.12 -11.12
CA ALA A 107 5.36 1.09 -10.12
C ALA A 107 4.47 -0.05 -10.64
N SER A 108 3.46 0.30 -11.46
CA SER A 108 2.56 -0.68 -12.07
C SER A 108 3.27 -1.66 -13.00
N THR A 109 4.45 -1.31 -13.54
CA THR A 109 5.24 -2.20 -14.42
C THR A 109 5.99 -3.29 -13.65
N PHE A 110 6.01 -3.21 -12.32
CA PHE A 110 6.46 -4.29 -11.45
C PHE A 110 5.31 -5.24 -11.10
N LYS A 111 4.13 -4.68 -10.75
CA LYS A 111 2.91 -5.41 -10.41
C LYS A 111 1.71 -4.46 -10.39
N PHE A 112 0.55 -4.90 -10.88
CA PHE A 112 -0.66 -4.06 -10.94
C PHE A 112 -1.18 -3.64 -9.57
N THR A 113 -0.89 -4.40 -8.51
CA THR A 113 -1.28 -4.03 -7.14
C THR A 113 -0.63 -2.73 -6.67
N ALA A 114 0.40 -2.20 -7.34
CA ALA A 114 0.86 -0.84 -7.10
C ALA A 114 -0.25 0.20 -7.22
N LEU A 115 -1.19 0.01 -8.16
CA LEU A 115 -2.29 0.94 -8.41
C LEU A 115 -3.23 1.11 -7.21
N ILE A 116 -3.18 0.23 -6.20
CA ILE A 116 -3.89 0.41 -4.93
C ILE A 116 -3.49 1.72 -4.24
N ALA A 117 -2.25 2.18 -4.44
CA ALA A 117 -1.79 3.47 -3.94
C ALA A 117 -2.53 4.66 -4.56
N PHE A 118 -3.32 4.48 -5.62
CA PHE A 118 -4.22 5.52 -6.13
C PHE A 118 -5.18 6.04 -5.05
N VAL A 119 -5.73 5.17 -4.19
CA VAL A 119 -6.73 5.55 -3.18
C VAL A 119 -6.18 6.57 -2.17
N PRO A 120 -5.06 6.32 -1.45
CA PRO A 120 -4.51 7.33 -0.55
C PRO A 120 -4.03 8.57 -1.29
N LEU A 121 -3.50 8.45 -2.52
CA LEU A 121 -3.10 9.60 -3.31
C LEU A 121 -4.29 10.46 -3.72
N LEU A 122 -5.44 9.86 -4.03
CA LEU A 122 -6.69 10.55 -4.30
C LEU A 122 -7.17 11.33 -3.07
N PHE A 123 -7.05 10.77 -1.85
CA PHE A 123 -7.37 11.51 -0.63
C PHE A 123 -6.47 12.75 -0.45
N LEU A 124 -5.17 12.61 -0.69
CA LEU A 124 -4.23 13.74 -0.65
C LEU A 124 -4.51 14.77 -1.76
N TYR A 125 -4.88 14.30 -2.95
CA TYR A 125 -5.25 15.15 -4.09
C TYR A 125 -6.54 15.94 -3.81
N ILE A 126 -7.60 15.28 -3.35
CA ILE A 126 -8.86 15.93 -2.97
C ILE A 126 -8.60 16.98 -1.88
N LYS A 127 -7.80 16.65 -0.87
CA LYS A 127 -7.40 17.61 0.16
C LYS A 127 -6.70 18.83 -0.44
N TYR A 128 -5.78 18.63 -1.39
CA TYR A 128 -5.08 19.71 -2.09
C TYR A 128 -6.07 20.62 -2.83
N VAL A 129 -7.00 20.05 -3.60
CA VAL A 129 -8.04 20.80 -4.34
C VAL A 129 -8.98 21.55 -3.39
N MET A 130 -9.38 20.92 -2.28
CA MET A 130 -10.25 21.53 -1.26
C MET A 130 -9.63 22.74 -0.55
N ARG A 131 -8.31 22.97 -0.68
CA ARG A 131 -7.66 24.21 -0.22
C ARG A 131 -7.95 25.40 -1.13
N GLN A 132 -8.33 25.15 -2.38
CA GLN A 132 -8.52 26.15 -3.42
C GLN A 132 -10.00 26.41 -3.72
N THR A 133 -10.85 25.40 -3.58
CA THR A 133 -12.29 25.49 -3.84
C THR A 133 -13.07 24.63 -2.85
N THR A 134 -14.29 25.07 -2.52
CA THR A 134 -15.26 24.30 -1.72
C THR A 134 -16.40 23.74 -2.56
N ARG A 135 -16.43 24.05 -3.87
CA ARG A 135 -17.50 23.60 -4.77
C ARG A 135 -17.31 22.14 -5.11
N PHE A 136 -18.37 21.35 -4.92
CA PHE A 136 -18.37 19.92 -5.20
C PHE A 136 -18.00 19.59 -6.65
N LEU A 137 -18.52 20.36 -7.61
CA LEU A 137 -18.26 20.13 -9.04
C LEU A 137 -16.78 20.29 -9.41
N ASP A 138 -16.08 21.23 -8.80
CA ASP A 138 -14.65 21.46 -9.04
C ASP A 138 -13.79 20.31 -8.45
N VAL A 139 -14.19 19.80 -7.28
CA VAL A 139 -13.52 18.64 -6.66
C VAL A 139 -13.76 17.39 -7.50
N LEU A 140 -14.98 17.21 -8.03
CA LEU A 140 -15.33 16.09 -8.89
C LEU A 140 -14.57 16.13 -10.22
N SER A 141 -14.55 17.28 -10.91
CA SER A 141 -13.81 17.43 -12.18
C SER A 141 -12.32 17.17 -11.98
N ALA A 142 -11.70 17.78 -10.96
CA ALA A 142 -10.29 17.55 -10.66
C ALA A 142 -9.99 16.08 -10.33
N SER A 143 -10.90 15.38 -9.64
CA SER A 143 -10.74 13.94 -9.34
C SER A 143 -10.80 13.08 -10.60
N ILE A 144 -11.66 13.42 -11.57
CA ILE A 144 -11.76 12.76 -12.87
C ILE A 144 -10.50 13.01 -13.70
N GLU A 145 -10.01 14.25 -13.76
CA GLU A 145 -8.75 14.59 -14.43
C GLU A 145 -7.57 13.81 -13.83
N TYR A 146 -7.51 13.70 -12.51
CA TYR A 146 -6.48 12.94 -11.83
C TYR A 146 -6.54 11.44 -12.16
N LEU A 147 -7.74 10.86 -12.20
CA LEU A 147 -7.94 9.48 -12.64
C LEU A 147 -7.48 9.28 -14.10
N PHE A 148 -7.81 10.21 -14.99
CA PHE A 148 -7.37 10.16 -16.39
C PHE A 148 -5.83 10.21 -16.51
N LEU A 149 -5.18 11.07 -15.72
CA LEU A 149 -3.71 11.13 -15.68
C LEU A 149 -3.09 9.80 -15.22
N VAL A 150 -3.70 9.14 -14.24
CA VAL A 150 -3.25 7.82 -13.76
C VAL A 150 -3.40 6.75 -14.85
N ILE A 151 -4.53 6.73 -15.56
CA ILE A 151 -4.76 5.79 -16.68
C ILE A 151 -3.77 6.05 -17.82
N LEU A 152 -3.53 7.31 -18.16
CA LEU A 152 -2.56 7.69 -19.20
C LEU A 152 -1.15 7.28 -18.81
N SER A 153 -0.75 7.56 -17.56
CA SER A 153 0.57 7.19 -17.05
C SER A 153 0.75 5.66 -17.00
N PHE A 154 -0.24 4.92 -16.52
CA PHE A 154 -0.26 3.46 -16.56
C PHE A 154 -0.05 2.95 -17.99
N THR A 155 -0.89 3.40 -18.93
CA THR A 155 -0.83 2.95 -20.33
C THR A 155 0.52 3.23 -20.96
N PHE A 156 1.04 4.46 -20.79
CA PHE A 156 2.33 4.87 -21.33
C PHE A 156 3.48 3.97 -20.83
N PHE A 157 3.58 3.79 -19.51
CA PHE A 157 4.69 3.02 -18.94
C PHE A 157 4.57 1.52 -19.19
N GLN A 158 3.35 0.96 -19.22
CA GLN A 158 3.14 -0.45 -19.58
C GLN A 158 3.63 -0.75 -20.99
N ILE A 159 3.33 0.12 -21.96
CA ILE A 159 3.83 -0.02 -23.34
C ILE A 159 5.35 0.12 -23.35
N LEU A 160 5.88 1.20 -22.76
CA LEU A 160 7.32 1.53 -22.80
C LEU A 160 8.18 0.40 -22.24
N PHE A 161 7.83 -0.14 -21.06
CA PHE A 161 8.61 -1.20 -20.42
C PHE A 161 8.34 -2.57 -21.05
N SER A 162 7.23 -2.75 -21.75
CA SER A 162 6.93 -4.00 -22.45
C SER A 162 7.43 -4.00 -23.91
N LEU A 163 8.10 -2.95 -24.40
CA LEU A 163 8.56 -2.86 -25.78
C LEU A 163 9.29 -4.12 -26.29
N PRO A 164 10.26 -4.72 -25.57
CA PRO A 164 10.92 -5.95 -26.04
C PRO A 164 9.94 -7.12 -26.22
N ILE A 165 8.94 -7.23 -25.34
CA ILE A 165 7.89 -8.25 -25.43
C ILE A 165 6.97 -7.95 -26.61
N ILE A 166 6.52 -6.70 -26.75
CA ILE A 166 5.66 -6.24 -27.84
C ILE A 166 6.30 -6.49 -29.20
N ILE A 167 7.60 -6.21 -29.35
CA ILE A 167 8.35 -6.48 -30.59
C ILE A 167 8.34 -7.98 -30.92
N LYS A 168 8.43 -8.85 -29.90
CA LYS A 168 8.49 -10.30 -30.09
C LYS A 168 7.14 -10.95 -30.38
N ILE A 169 6.06 -10.53 -29.70
CA ILE A 169 4.76 -11.20 -29.77
C ILE A 169 3.68 -10.36 -30.48
N GLY A 170 3.95 -9.10 -30.78
CA GLY A 170 3.01 -8.14 -31.36
C GLY A 170 2.16 -7.41 -30.31
N LEU A 171 1.74 -6.18 -30.62
CA LEU A 171 0.97 -5.30 -29.72
C LEU A 171 -0.37 -5.92 -29.29
N SER A 172 -1.10 -6.52 -30.24
CA SER A 172 -2.41 -7.14 -29.97
C SER A 172 -2.29 -8.32 -28.98
N ASN A 173 -1.34 -9.22 -29.22
CA ASN A 173 -1.12 -10.37 -28.34
C ASN A 173 -0.60 -9.92 -26.97
N TRP A 174 0.32 -8.94 -26.92
CA TRP A 174 0.76 -8.36 -25.66
C TRP A 174 -0.42 -7.79 -24.86
N PHE A 175 -1.31 -7.03 -25.50
CA PHE A 175 -2.46 -6.44 -24.83
C PHE A 175 -3.39 -7.53 -24.26
N THR A 176 -3.70 -8.57 -25.04
CA THR A 176 -4.53 -9.68 -24.58
C THR A 176 -3.88 -10.47 -23.44
N GLU A 177 -2.61 -10.86 -23.58
CA GLU A 177 -1.92 -11.72 -22.60
C GLU A 177 -1.47 -10.97 -21.35
N SER A 178 -0.87 -9.78 -21.53
CA SER A 178 -0.19 -9.05 -20.45
C SER A 178 -1.06 -7.99 -19.77
N ILE A 179 -2.16 -7.55 -20.40
CA ILE A 179 -3.08 -6.58 -19.80
C ILE A 179 -4.43 -7.25 -19.47
N LEU A 180 -5.18 -7.72 -20.47
CA LEU A 180 -6.55 -8.23 -20.25
C LEU A 180 -6.57 -9.50 -19.38
N LYS A 181 -5.81 -10.53 -19.77
CA LYS A 181 -5.72 -11.77 -19.00
C LYS A 181 -5.08 -11.56 -17.63
N ALA A 182 -4.08 -10.68 -17.52
CA ALA A 182 -3.48 -10.31 -16.23
C ALA A 182 -4.51 -9.67 -15.28
N LEU A 183 -5.31 -8.70 -15.76
CA LEU A 183 -6.40 -8.09 -14.98
C LEU A 183 -7.45 -9.13 -14.57
N SER A 184 -7.87 -9.99 -15.49
CA SER A 184 -8.82 -11.07 -15.19
C SER A 184 -8.27 -12.01 -14.12
N TRP A 185 -7.00 -12.46 -14.25
CA TRP A 185 -6.33 -13.32 -13.28
C TRP A 185 -6.23 -12.67 -11.89
N HIS A 186 -6.03 -11.35 -11.83
CA HIS A 186 -6.00 -10.62 -10.57
C HIS A 186 -7.36 -10.49 -9.88
N LEU A 187 -8.47 -10.74 -10.60
CA LEU A 187 -9.84 -10.65 -10.08
C LEU A 187 -10.49 -12.03 -9.86
N THR A 188 -9.75 -13.12 -10.05
CA THR A 188 -10.25 -14.49 -9.85
C THR A 188 -9.70 -15.13 -8.58
N ILE A 189 -10.34 -16.25 -8.21
CA ILE A 189 -9.83 -17.16 -7.19
C ILE A 189 -8.71 -17.98 -7.84
N LYS A 190 -7.51 -17.94 -7.26
CA LYS A 190 -6.31 -18.54 -7.88
C LYS A 190 -6.16 -20.02 -7.57
N CYS A 191 -6.60 -20.44 -6.38
CA CYS A 191 -6.46 -21.81 -5.89
C CYS A 191 -7.51 -22.06 -4.80
N VAL A 192 -8.11 -23.26 -4.80
CA VAL A 192 -9.03 -23.76 -3.77
C VAL A 192 -8.63 -25.19 -3.41
N GLY A 193 -8.59 -25.51 -2.11
CA GLY A 193 -8.26 -26.86 -1.62
C GLY A 193 -7.11 -26.88 -0.61
N THR A 194 -6.78 -28.06 -0.13
CA THR A 194 -5.74 -28.30 0.89
C THR A 194 -4.32 -28.11 0.37
N ASP A 195 -4.11 -28.29 -0.94
CA ASP A 195 -2.81 -28.13 -1.59
C ASP A 195 -2.49 -26.67 -1.95
N CYS A 196 -3.44 -25.77 -1.70
CA CYS A 196 -3.30 -24.36 -2.02
C CYS A 196 -2.58 -23.60 -0.91
N PRO A 197 -1.75 -22.60 -1.28
CA PRO A 197 -1.19 -21.71 -0.29
C PRO A 197 -2.28 -20.99 0.50
N VAL A 198 -2.03 -20.79 1.79
CA VAL A 198 -2.99 -20.15 2.71
C VAL A 198 -3.27 -18.73 2.22
N ALA A 199 -4.53 -18.47 1.88
CA ALA A 199 -5.02 -17.16 1.52
C ALA A 199 -5.38 -16.37 2.79
N SER A 200 -5.15 -15.06 2.75
CA SER A 200 -5.38 -14.13 3.87
C SER A 200 -6.12 -12.91 3.36
N THR A 201 -7.13 -12.48 4.10
CA THR A 201 -7.87 -11.24 3.80
C THR A 201 -7.10 -9.99 4.26
N PRO A 202 -7.45 -8.79 3.76
CA PRO A 202 -6.75 -7.56 4.14
C PRO A 202 -6.73 -7.29 5.65
N TRP A 203 -7.76 -7.70 6.40
CA TRP A 203 -7.80 -7.53 7.86
C TRP A 203 -6.99 -8.58 8.60
N ASP A 204 -6.90 -9.82 8.10
CA ASP A 204 -6.08 -10.89 8.70
C ASP A 204 -4.61 -10.46 8.88
N TRP A 205 -4.10 -9.64 7.96
CA TRP A 205 -2.73 -9.14 7.97
C TRP A 205 -2.38 -8.35 9.23
N PHE A 206 -3.36 -7.65 9.81
CA PHE A 206 -3.14 -6.84 11.01
C PHE A 206 -3.08 -7.68 12.30
N PHE A 207 -3.58 -8.92 12.23
CA PHE A 207 -3.65 -9.87 13.35
C PHE A 207 -2.71 -11.07 13.18
N GLY A 208 -1.97 -11.14 12.05
CA GLY A 208 -1.06 -12.24 11.74
C GLY A 208 -1.78 -13.55 11.40
N LEU A 209 -3.07 -13.50 11.11
CA LEU A 209 -3.87 -14.67 10.76
C LEU A 209 -3.56 -15.09 9.31
N ASN A 210 -3.64 -16.39 9.05
CA ASN A 210 -3.50 -16.96 7.70
C ASN A 210 -2.21 -16.53 6.97
N SER A 211 -1.11 -16.35 7.71
CA SER A 211 0.12 -15.83 7.15
C SER A 211 0.78 -16.82 6.18
N PHE A 212 1.23 -16.32 5.03
CA PHE A 212 1.87 -17.12 3.99
C PHE A 212 3.25 -17.61 4.45
N PRO A 213 3.58 -18.91 4.35
CA PRO A 213 4.90 -19.45 4.69
C PRO A 213 5.92 -19.06 3.61
N LEU A 214 6.94 -18.27 3.96
CA LEU A 214 7.98 -17.81 3.04
C LEU A 214 9.12 -18.81 2.91
N TYR A 215 9.50 -19.44 4.01
CA TYR A 215 10.65 -20.33 4.08
C TYR A 215 10.50 -21.31 5.24
N VAL A 216 11.02 -22.53 5.07
CA VAL A 216 11.14 -23.52 6.14
C VAL A 216 12.62 -23.81 6.31
N ASP A 217 13.14 -23.60 7.52
CA ASP A 217 14.55 -23.86 7.80
C ASP A 217 14.85 -25.37 7.96
N SER A 218 16.13 -25.70 8.08
CA SER A 218 16.61 -27.08 8.26
C SER A 218 16.08 -27.76 9.53
N HIS A 219 15.57 -26.99 10.50
CA HIS A 219 15.00 -27.50 11.75
C HIS A 219 13.46 -27.56 11.71
N GLY A 220 12.85 -27.29 10.55
CA GLY A 220 11.40 -27.31 10.37
C GLY A 220 10.69 -26.05 10.85
N LYS A 221 11.41 -24.99 11.24
CA LYS A 221 10.80 -23.72 11.63
C LYS A 221 10.37 -22.95 10.40
N VAL A 222 9.11 -22.54 10.39
CA VAL A 222 8.51 -21.79 9.29
C VAL A 222 8.65 -20.28 9.55
N MET A 223 9.16 -19.55 8.57
CA MET A 223 9.16 -18.09 8.52
C MET A 223 7.92 -17.63 7.76
N TYR A 224 7.05 -16.90 8.43
CA TYR A 224 5.82 -16.40 7.84
C TYR A 224 5.97 -14.97 7.35
N ALA A 225 5.25 -14.64 6.28
CA ALA A 225 5.05 -13.27 5.83
C ALA A 225 4.10 -12.55 6.81
N ALA A 226 4.66 -12.09 7.92
CA ALA A 226 3.97 -11.36 8.97
C ALA A 226 4.91 -10.27 9.52
N GLY A 227 4.36 -9.08 9.81
CA GLY A 227 5.11 -8.02 10.48
C GLY A 227 5.13 -8.23 12.01
N PHE A 228 5.55 -7.20 12.74
CA PHE A 228 5.42 -7.20 14.20
C PHE A 228 3.95 -7.01 14.61
N ILE A 229 3.24 -8.14 14.80
CA ILE A 229 1.79 -8.19 15.00
C ILE A 229 1.25 -7.24 16.07
N PRO A 230 1.87 -7.08 17.26
CA PRO A 230 1.37 -6.12 18.25
C PRO A 230 1.25 -4.69 17.71
N ALA A 231 2.24 -4.21 16.97
CA ALA A 231 2.19 -2.87 16.38
C ALA A 231 1.13 -2.76 15.27
N TYR A 232 0.99 -3.80 14.45
CA TYR A 232 -0.02 -3.85 13.39
C TYR A 232 -1.43 -3.81 13.98
N THR A 233 -1.70 -4.63 15.00
CA THR A 233 -2.99 -4.70 15.68
C THR A 233 -3.31 -3.38 16.37
N ILE A 234 -2.37 -2.78 17.11
CA ILE A 234 -2.58 -1.48 17.76
C ILE A 234 -2.86 -0.40 16.71
N SER A 235 -2.08 -0.37 15.63
CA SER A 235 -2.29 0.55 14.52
C SER A 235 -3.69 0.38 13.90
N PHE A 236 -4.14 -0.86 13.68
CA PHE A 236 -5.47 -1.13 13.15
C PHE A 236 -6.58 -0.63 14.06
N ILE A 237 -6.50 -0.92 15.37
CA ILE A 237 -7.45 -0.44 16.37
C ILE A 237 -7.47 1.09 16.40
N LEU A 238 -6.30 1.74 16.44
CA LEU A 238 -6.19 3.20 16.46
C LEU A 238 -6.72 3.83 15.17
N MET A 239 -6.53 3.18 14.01
CA MET A 239 -7.04 3.65 12.73
C MET A 239 -8.57 3.81 12.78
N PHE A 240 -9.30 2.85 13.34
CA PHE A 240 -10.76 2.98 13.48
C PHE A 240 -11.15 3.83 14.68
N LEU A 241 -10.55 3.62 15.85
CA LEU A 241 -10.87 4.39 17.07
C LEU A 241 -10.75 5.89 16.85
N THR A 242 -9.80 6.33 16.02
CA THR A 242 -9.55 7.75 15.79
C THR A 242 -10.20 8.27 14.50
N LEU A 243 -11.10 7.50 13.87
CA LEU A 243 -11.81 7.91 12.66
C LEU A 243 -12.64 9.20 12.87
N PRO A 244 -13.48 9.35 13.93
CA PRO A 244 -14.23 10.59 14.15
C PRO A 244 -13.34 11.79 14.44
N TYR A 245 -12.12 11.53 14.91
CA TYR A 245 -11.11 12.55 15.19
C TYR A 245 -10.56 13.19 13.90
N ARG A 246 -10.77 12.57 12.72
CA ARG A 246 -10.26 13.08 11.43
C ARG A 246 -10.96 14.35 10.93
N LYS A 247 -12.12 14.71 11.49
CA LYS A 247 -12.78 15.99 11.17
C LYS A 247 -11.97 17.20 11.68
N TYR A 248 -11.09 17.00 12.66
CA TYR A 248 -10.22 18.04 13.20
C TYR A 248 -8.91 18.10 12.40
N ASN A 249 -8.39 19.32 12.23
CA ASN A 249 -7.11 19.53 11.53
C ASN A 249 -5.94 19.12 12.43
N THR A 250 -5.49 17.88 12.26
CA THR A 250 -4.49 17.21 13.10
C THR A 250 -3.31 16.77 12.25
N ILE A 251 -2.12 16.70 12.86
CA ILE A 251 -0.90 16.29 12.15
C ILE A 251 -1.03 14.83 11.66
N SER A 252 -1.60 13.97 12.50
CA SER A 252 -1.88 12.56 12.21
C SER A 252 -2.94 12.33 11.14
N ARG A 253 -3.70 13.36 10.71
CA ARG A 253 -4.72 13.20 9.66
C ARG A 253 -4.12 12.72 8.35
N ASP A 254 -3.00 13.30 7.92
CA ASP A 254 -2.34 12.90 6.68
C ASP A 254 -1.70 11.52 6.82
N ALA A 255 -1.11 11.24 7.98
CA ALA A 255 -0.58 9.93 8.31
C ALA A 255 -1.67 8.86 8.34
N TRP A 256 -2.91 9.21 8.67
CA TRP A 256 -4.06 8.30 8.71
C TRP A 256 -4.59 7.96 7.30
N TYR A 257 -4.66 8.94 6.39
CA TYR A 257 -5.15 8.70 5.02
C TYR A 257 -4.35 7.65 4.27
N ILE A 258 -3.06 7.51 4.58
CA ILE A 258 -2.15 6.62 3.87
C ILE A 258 -2.47 5.13 4.12
N PRO A 259 -2.31 4.56 5.34
CA PRO A 259 -2.62 3.15 5.59
C PRO A 259 -4.12 2.88 5.44
N PHE A 260 -5.01 3.82 5.78
CA PHE A 260 -6.44 3.63 5.59
C PHE A 260 -6.81 3.53 4.11
N GLY A 261 -6.27 4.41 3.26
CA GLY A 261 -6.51 4.38 1.82
C GLY A 261 -5.98 3.10 1.18
N LEU A 262 -4.78 2.65 1.56
CA LEU A 262 -4.23 1.38 1.09
C LEU A 262 -5.09 0.19 1.54
N PHE A 263 -5.48 0.14 2.82
CA PHE A 263 -6.36 -0.90 3.36
C PHE A 263 -7.69 -0.92 2.61
N LEU A 264 -8.31 0.25 2.40
CA LEU A 264 -9.55 0.38 1.65
C LEU A 264 -9.39 -0.12 0.21
N GLY A 265 -8.30 0.21 -0.48
CA GLY A 265 -8.04 -0.26 -1.83
C GLY A 265 -7.88 -1.79 -1.91
N TYR A 266 -7.21 -2.41 -0.93
CA TYR A 266 -7.15 -3.88 -0.84
C TYR A 266 -8.50 -4.53 -0.53
N CYS A 267 -9.33 -3.90 0.31
CA CYS A 267 -10.70 -4.33 0.57
C CYS A 267 -11.59 -4.22 -0.68
N ILE A 268 -11.49 -3.12 -1.43
CA ILE A 268 -12.19 -2.95 -2.71
C ILE A 268 -11.78 -4.05 -3.69
N LEU A 269 -10.48 -4.32 -3.81
CA LEU A 269 -9.98 -5.39 -4.68
C LEU A 269 -10.49 -6.77 -4.25
N TRP A 270 -10.55 -7.03 -2.94
CA TRP A 270 -11.11 -8.28 -2.40
C TRP A 270 -12.60 -8.41 -2.70
N LEU A 271 -13.37 -7.34 -2.51
CA LEU A 271 -14.80 -7.29 -2.83
C LEU A 271 -15.05 -7.47 -4.34
N ALA A 272 -14.18 -6.93 -5.19
CA ALA A 272 -14.26 -7.03 -6.64
C ALA A 272 -13.98 -8.44 -7.21
N GLY A 273 -13.53 -9.39 -6.39
CA GLY A 273 -13.39 -10.80 -6.79
C GLY A 273 -12.05 -11.45 -6.45
N SER A 274 -11.03 -10.66 -6.10
CA SER A 274 -9.70 -11.16 -5.71
C SER A 274 -9.73 -11.81 -4.31
N ARG A 275 -10.45 -12.91 -4.13
CA ARG A 275 -10.59 -13.58 -2.83
C ARG A 275 -9.32 -14.32 -2.41
N THR A 276 -8.42 -14.65 -3.34
CA THR A 276 -7.10 -15.22 -3.05
C THR A 276 -6.03 -14.14 -2.94
N GLN A 277 -6.01 -13.43 -1.80
CA GLN A 277 -4.91 -12.55 -1.41
C GLN A 277 -3.95 -13.24 -0.43
N TYR A 278 -2.73 -12.72 -0.30
CA TYR A 278 -1.69 -13.33 0.53
C TYR A 278 -1.05 -12.29 1.45
N SER A 279 -0.56 -12.73 2.61
CA SER A 279 -0.12 -11.82 3.68
C SER A 279 1.12 -11.01 3.31
N PHE A 280 1.93 -11.48 2.36
CA PHE A 280 3.07 -10.71 1.85
C PHE A 280 2.67 -9.45 1.06
N TYR A 281 1.40 -9.30 0.65
CA TYR A 281 0.90 -8.04 0.09
C TYR A 281 0.89 -6.90 1.14
N ALA A 282 0.84 -7.24 2.43
CA ALA A 282 0.88 -6.27 3.52
C ALA A 282 2.22 -5.52 3.64
N ILE A 283 3.26 -5.89 2.88
CA ILE A 283 4.50 -5.09 2.81
C ILE A 283 4.24 -3.65 2.34
N GLN A 284 3.28 -3.45 1.44
CA GLN A 284 2.89 -2.12 0.97
C GLN A 284 2.29 -1.27 2.11
N LEU A 285 1.69 -1.92 3.12
CA LEU A 285 1.12 -1.29 4.32
C LEU A 285 2.12 -1.14 5.47
N THR A 286 3.24 -1.88 5.45
CA THR A 286 4.14 -2.02 6.60
C THR A 286 4.72 -0.68 7.06
N ALA A 287 5.35 0.08 6.17
CA ALA A 287 5.84 1.41 6.50
C ALA A 287 4.71 2.39 6.87
N PRO A 288 3.61 2.50 6.08
CA PRO A 288 2.46 3.31 6.46
C PRO A 288 1.88 3.02 7.86
N ILE A 289 1.85 1.77 8.28
CA ILE A 289 1.42 1.35 9.63
C ILE A 289 2.30 2.00 10.69
N TYR A 290 3.62 1.92 10.57
CA TYR A 290 4.53 2.51 11.56
C TYR A 290 4.55 4.03 11.51
N ILE A 291 4.48 4.64 10.33
CA ILE A 291 4.36 6.09 10.16
C ILE A 291 3.12 6.59 10.90
N PHE A 292 1.96 5.96 10.65
CA PHE A 292 0.71 6.31 11.33
C PHE A 292 0.79 6.06 12.83
N LEU A 293 1.22 4.87 13.26
CA LEU A 293 1.26 4.49 14.66
C LEU A 293 2.08 5.48 15.50
N VAL A 294 3.30 5.80 15.07
CA VAL A 294 4.21 6.65 15.83
C VAL A 294 3.69 8.09 15.88
N ILE A 295 3.21 8.64 14.75
CA ILE A 295 2.64 10.00 14.70
C ILE A 295 1.34 10.06 15.52
N GLN A 296 0.48 9.04 15.41
CA GLN A 296 -0.77 8.97 16.12
C GLN A 296 -0.53 8.91 17.63
N LEU A 297 0.38 8.08 18.11
CA LEU A 297 0.71 8.01 19.53
C LEU A 297 1.29 9.33 20.04
N TYR A 298 2.23 9.92 19.30
CA TYR A 298 2.82 11.22 19.65
C TYR A 298 1.75 12.31 19.79
N GLU A 299 0.79 12.37 18.87
CA GLU A 299 -0.25 13.40 18.92
C GLU A 299 -1.36 13.08 19.91
N TYR A 300 -1.83 11.83 20.00
CA TYR A 300 -3.15 11.48 20.57
C TYR A 300 -3.15 11.21 22.07
N LEU A 301 -2.01 10.92 22.68
CA LEU A 301 -1.94 10.46 24.07
C LEU A 301 -2.31 11.51 25.14
N SER A 302 -2.72 12.72 24.76
CA SER A 302 -3.25 13.72 25.70
C SER A 302 -4.72 13.43 26.09
N ARG A 303 -5.05 13.59 27.38
CA ARG A 303 -6.40 13.36 27.94
C ARG A 303 -7.52 14.07 27.15
N ASP A 304 -7.27 15.31 26.70
CA ASP A 304 -8.26 16.12 25.99
C ASP A 304 -8.64 15.51 24.64
N LYS A 305 -7.65 15.04 23.87
CA LYS A 305 -7.86 14.41 22.56
C LYS A 305 -8.60 13.07 22.68
N ILE A 306 -8.29 12.29 23.72
CA ILE A 306 -9.01 11.06 24.03
C ILE A 306 -10.48 11.37 24.33
N THR A 307 -10.73 12.32 25.24
CA THR A 307 -12.08 12.74 25.63
C THR A 307 -12.88 13.23 24.44
N LEU A 308 -12.26 14.06 23.60
CA LEU A 308 -12.87 14.60 22.38
C LEU A 308 -13.21 13.49 21.36
N THR A 309 -12.39 12.46 21.25
CA THR A 309 -12.67 11.31 20.37
C THR A 309 -13.80 10.43 20.90
N LEU A 310 -13.82 10.18 22.22
CA LEU A 310 -14.90 9.44 22.86
C LEU A 310 -16.25 10.18 22.76
N ASN A 311 -16.24 11.51 22.94
CA ASN A 311 -17.43 12.34 22.76
C ASN A 311 -17.94 12.32 21.31
N ALA A 312 -17.02 12.35 20.33
CA ALA A 312 -17.38 12.24 18.92
C ALA A 312 -18.01 10.87 18.59
N TRP A 313 -17.46 9.78 19.13
CA TRP A 313 -18.08 8.45 19.01
C TRP A 313 -19.44 8.37 19.68
N LYS A 314 -19.58 8.89 20.90
CA LYS A 314 -20.87 8.96 21.60
C LYS A 314 -21.92 9.65 20.73
N ALA A 315 -21.60 10.80 20.14
CA ALA A 315 -22.51 11.51 19.25
C ALA A 315 -22.92 10.69 18.03
N ILE A 316 -21.98 10.01 17.37
CA ILE A 316 -22.27 9.13 16.22
C ILE A 316 -23.17 7.97 16.63
N LEU A 317 -22.84 7.28 17.72
CA LEU A 317 -23.61 6.13 18.20
C LEU A 317 -25.02 6.53 18.64
N THR A 318 -25.18 7.68 19.30
CA THR A 318 -26.49 8.23 19.64
C THR A 318 -27.31 8.56 18.39
N TYR A 319 -26.69 9.15 17.36
CA TYR A 319 -27.37 9.42 16.09
C TYR A 319 -27.84 8.14 15.40
N LEU A 320 -26.95 7.14 15.28
CA LEU A 320 -27.28 5.85 14.66
C LEU A 320 -28.38 5.11 15.43
N TRP A 321 -28.32 5.14 16.76
CA TRP A 321 -29.36 4.56 17.60
C TRP A 321 -30.73 5.22 17.37
N ASN A 322 -30.76 6.55 17.37
CA ASN A 322 -32.00 7.29 17.11
C ASN A 322 -32.57 6.97 15.73
N ALA A 323 -31.73 6.93 14.70
CA ALA A 323 -32.15 6.56 13.34
C ALA A 323 -32.69 5.12 13.27
N LEU A 324 -32.04 4.17 13.94
CA LEU A 324 -32.51 2.79 14.02
C LEU A 324 -33.87 2.70 14.72
N THR A 325 -34.04 3.34 15.88
CA THR A 325 -35.30 3.31 16.63
C THR A 325 -36.45 4.01 15.90
N ALA A 326 -36.16 4.97 15.02
CA ALA A 326 -37.17 5.62 14.19
C ALA A 326 -37.79 4.69 13.13
N ILE A 327 -37.11 3.62 12.74
CA ILE A 327 -37.66 2.60 11.82
C ILE A 327 -38.76 1.77 12.50
N PHE A 328 -38.70 1.64 13.83
CA PHE A 328 -39.62 0.82 14.63
C PHE A 328 -40.72 1.63 15.33
N ARG A 329 -40.87 2.92 15.02
CA ARG A 329 -41.96 3.79 15.48
C ARG A 329 -42.96 4.03 14.38
#